data_AF-A0A0R1HYF1-F1
#
_entry.id   AF-A0A0R1HYF1-F1
#
_cell.length_a   1.000
_cell.length_b   1.000
_cell.length_c   1.000
_cell.angle_alpha   90.00
_cell.angle_beta   90.00
_cell.angle_gamma   90.00
#
_symmetry.space_group_name_H-M   'P 1'
#
loop_
_entity.id
_entity.type
_entity.pdbx_description
1 polymer ?
#
loop_
_entity_poly.entity_id
_entity_poly.type
_entity_poly.pdbx_seq_one_letter_code
_entity_poly.pdbx_strand_id
1 'polypeptide(L)'
;MQDLRVIKTKMTIENAFAELILEKGLDAVKIVDVTNRAKVDRHTFYRHYKNKNDLMDHMIADFFGEFAELIEKQPPFSIGYQSSDKLTQFLINDLAPFISSKQHILRVAQQELSATFSKVSRQNIRDTIHQKLDADTPEIEVYIIIGICTALMQYVVDHKTTPTKEAVLKTLNDLNAFTTLG
;
A
#
# COMPACT_ATOMS: atom_id res chain seq x y z
N MET A 1 9.10 -3.71 -23.60
CA MET A 1 8.57 -2.38 -23.22
C MET A 1 7.06 -2.46 -23.27
N GLN A 2 6.40 -2.41 -22.12
CA GLN A 2 4.93 -2.28 -22.06
C GLN A 2 4.54 -0.94 -22.70
N ASP A 3 3.48 -0.90 -23.49
CA ASP A 3 3.03 0.32 -24.17
C ASP A 3 2.66 1.39 -23.13
N LEU A 4 3.39 2.51 -23.12
CA LEU A 4 3.14 3.66 -22.24
C LEU A 4 1.69 4.17 -22.32
N ARG A 5 1.02 3.97 -23.45
CA ARG A 5 -0.40 4.31 -23.61
C ARG A 5 -1.28 3.41 -22.74
N VAL A 6 -1.00 2.11 -22.68
CA VAL A 6 -1.74 1.16 -21.84
C VAL A 6 -1.62 1.54 -20.37
N ILE A 7 -0.40 1.87 -19.90
CA ILE A 7 -0.16 2.29 -18.52
C ILE A 7 -0.96 3.55 -18.19
N LYS A 8 -0.86 4.59 -19.04
CA LYS A 8 -1.59 5.84 -18.83
C LYS A 8 -3.10 5.63 -18.80
N THR A 9 -3.63 4.80 -19.70
CA THR A 9 -5.07 4.49 -19.75
C THR A 9 -5.54 3.75 -18.50
N LYS A 10 -4.78 2.77 -18.00
CA LYS A 10 -5.10 2.09 -16.73
C LYS A 10 -5.15 3.09 -15.56
N MET A 11 -4.11 3.91 -15.43
CA MET A 11 -4.03 4.91 -14.37
C MET A 11 -5.21 5.90 -14.38
N THR A 12 -5.65 6.38 -15.56
CA THR A 12 -6.80 7.30 -15.61
C THR A 12 -8.12 6.61 -15.26
N ILE A 13 -8.28 5.33 -15.62
CA ILE A 13 -9.45 4.52 -15.25
C ILE A 13 -9.48 4.27 -13.74
N GLU A 14 -8.37 3.83 -13.16
CA GLU A 14 -8.24 3.49 -11.74
C GLU A 14 -8.44 4.73 -10.85
N ASN A 15 -7.84 5.87 -11.20
CA ASN A 15 -8.04 7.12 -10.47
C ASN A 15 -9.50 7.58 -10.53
N ALA A 16 -10.11 7.58 -11.71
CA ALA A 16 -11.51 7.97 -11.88
C ALA A 16 -12.45 7.05 -11.08
N PHE A 17 -12.17 5.75 -11.06
CA PHE A 17 -12.94 4.77 -10.31
C PHE A 17 -12.79 4.97 -8.81
N ALA A 18 -11.57 5.20 -8.32
CA ALA A 18 -11.31 5.45 -6.91
C ALA A 18 -12.03 6.70 -6.41
N GLU A 19 -11.92 7.81 -7.14
CA GLU A 19 -12.63 9.06 -6.83
C GLU A 19 -14.16 8.83 -6.75
N LEU A 20 -14.72 8.14 -7.74
CA LEU A 20 -16.15 7.82 -7.79
C LEU A 20 -16.63 6.98 -6.60
N ILE A 21 -15.84 6.00 -6.17
CA ILE A 21 -16.18 5.18 -4.99
C ILE A 21 -16.14 6.04 -3.72
N LEU A 22 -15.12 6.88 -3.58
CA LEU A 22 -15.00 7.77 -2.42
C LEU A 22 -16.12 8.82 -2.37
N GLU A 23 -16.71 9.19 -3.52
CA GLU A 23 -17.83 10.13 -3.61
C GLU A 23 -19.18 9.50 -3.26
N LYS A 24 -19.46 8.27 -3.72
CA LYS A 24 -20.82 7.69 -3.69
C LYS A 24 -20.92 6.20 -3.39
N GLY A 25 -19.81 5.55 -3.05
CA GLY A 25 -19.74 4.11 -2.76
C GLY A 25 -19.74 3.22 -4.00
N LEU A 26 -19.14 2.03 -3.90
CA LEU A 26 -18.94 1.10 -5.02
C LEU A 26 -20.25 0.74 -5.72
N ASP A 27 -21.32 0.50 -4.97
CA ASP A 27 -22.61 0.08 -5.53
C ASP A 27 -23.21 1.11 -6.48
N ALA A 28 -23.08 2.40 -6.17
CA ALA A 28 -23.62 3.48 -6.97
C ALA A 28 -22.74 3.86 -8.18
N VAL A 29 -21.50 3.35 -8.27
CA VAL A 29 -20.62 3.56 -9.42
C VAL A 29 -21.07 2.71 -10.61
N LYS A 30 -21.31 3.38 -11.75
CA LYS A 30 -21.57 2.74 -13.04
C LYS A 30 -20.35 2.87 -13.94
N ILE A 31 -20.13 1.89 -14.82
CA ILE A 31 -19.04 1.92 -15.81
C ILE A 31 -19.06 3.20 -16.65
N VAL A 32 -20.25 3.72 -16.97
CA VAL A 32 -20.39 4.97 -17.72
C VAL A 32 -19.80 6.18 -16.97
N ASP A 33 -19.93 6.21 -15.66
CA ASP A 33 -19.39 7.30 -14.85
C ASP A 33 -17.86 7.26 -14.88
N VAL A 34 -17.29 6.05 -14.74
CA VAL A 34 -15.85 5.80 -14.79
C VAL A 34 -15.29 6.19 -16.14
N THR A 35 -15.89 5.71 -17.23
CA THR A 35 -15.43 6.01 -18.60
C THR A 35 -15.51 7.49 -18.92
N ASN A 36 -16.58 8.17 -18.48
CA ASN A 36 -16.74 9.61 -18.67
C ASN A 36 -15.67 10.40 -17.92
N ARG A 37 -15.39 10.05 -16.66
CA ARG A 37 -14.38 10.76 -15.85
C ARG A 37 -12.95 10.49 -16.31
N ALA A 38 -12.64 9.24 -16.65
CA ALA A 38 -11.35 8.84 -17.19
C ALA A 38 -11.11 9.34 -18.63
N LYS A 39 -12.13 9.90 -19.29
CA LYS A 39 -12.13 10.33 -20.70
C LYS A 39 -11.72 9.21 -21.66
N VAL A 40 -12.30 8.03 -21.46
CA VAL A 40 -12.11 6.85 -22.31
C VAL A 40 -13.45 6.33 -22.80
N ASP A 41 -13.47 5.59 -23.90
CA ASP A 41 -14.66 4.88 -24.34
C ASP A 41 -14.88 3.56 -23.55
N ARG A 42 -16.10 3.01 -23.61
CA ARG A 42 -16.44 1.75 -22.93
C ARG A 42 -15.66 0.55 -23.45
N HIS A 43 -15.36 0.50 -24.74
CA HIS A 43 -14.59 -0.61 -25.33
C HIS A 43 -13.14 -0.61 -24.79
N THR A 44 -12.56 0.57 -24.59
CA THR A 44 -11.27 0.76 -23.93
C THR A 44 -11.31 0.30 -22.47
N PHE A 45 -12.37 0.61 -21.71
CA PHE A 45 -12.54 0.05 -20.37
C PHE A 45 -12.56 -1.49 -20.40
N TYR A 46 -13.42 -2.07 -21.25
CA TYR A 46 -13.60 -3.53 -21.30
C TYR A 46 -12.40 -4.31 -21.85
N ARG A 47 -11.47 -3.63 -22.53
CA ARG A 47 -10.17 -4.21 -22.91
C ARG A 47 -9.26 -4.44 -21.70
N HIS A 48 -9.44 -3.69 -20.62
CA HIS A 48 -8.62 -3.76 -19.42
C HIS A 48 -9.32 -4.48 -18.26
N TYR A 49 -10.64 -4.31 -18.13
CA TYR A 49 -11.40 -4.82 -16.98
C TYR A 49 -12.77 -5.35 -17.40
N LYS A 50 -13.20 -6.48 -16.84
CA LYS A 50 -14.49 -7.12 -17.16
C LYS A 50 -15.67 -6.35 -16.60
N ASN A 51 -15.52 -5.78 -15.41
CA ASN A 51 -16.54 -5.01 -14.69
C ASN A 51 -15.88 -4.22 -13.54
N LYS A 52 -16.69 -3.53 -12.72
CA LYS A 52 -16.19 -2.71 -11.60
C LYS A 52 -15.53 -3.52 -10.48
N ASN A 53 -15.97 -4.76 -10.24
CA ASN A 53 -15.38 -5.62 -9.21
C ASN A 53 -14.02 -6.16 -9.70
N ASP A 54 -13.93 -6.56 -10.97
CA ASP A 54 -12.67 -6.96 -11.60
C ASP A 54 -11.63 -5.82 -11.58
N LEU A 55 -12.06 -4.57 -11.79
CA LEU A 55 -11.21 -3.39 -11.62
C LEU A 55 -10.73 -3.20 -10.17
N MET A 56 -11.62 -3.36 -9.18
CA MET A 56 -11.26 -3.31 -7.75
C MET A 56 -10.21 -4.36 -7.41
N ASP A 57 -10.45 -5.61 -7.82
CA ASP A 57 -9.56 -6.74 -7.56
C ASP A 57 -8.18 -6.50 -8.17
N HIS A 58 -8.13 -5.97 -9.40
CA HIS A 58 -6.89 -5.58 -10.06
C HIS A 58 -6.14 -4.48 -9.29
N MET A 59 -6.82 -3.42 -8.85
CA MET A 59 -6.18 -2.34 -8.09
C MET A 59 -5.57 -2.83 -6.77
N ILE A 60 -6.25 -3.75 -6.09
CA ILE A 60 -5.77 -4.32 -4.82
C ILE A 60 -4.61 -5.28 -5.08
N ALA A 61 -4.71 -6.14 -6.09
CA ALA A 61 -3.64 -7.05 -6.46
C ALA A 61 -2.38 -6.30 -6.89
N ASP A 62 -2.52 -5.27 -7.72
CA ASP A 62 -1.40 -4.43 -8.18
C ASP A 62 -0.76 -3.70 -7.00
N PHE A 63 -1.55 -3.20 -6.03
CA PHE A 63 -1.01 -2.61 -4.80
C PHE A 63 -0.14 -3.60 -4.01
N PHE A 64 -0.62 -4.82 -3.75
CA PHE A 64 0.16 -5.80 -3.00
C PHE A 64 1.35 -6.34 -3.78
N GLY A 65 1.25 -6.47 -5.10
CA GLY A 65 2.37 -6.82 -5.96
C GLY A 65 3.49 -5.79 -5.90
N GLU A 66 3.16 -4.50 -6.06
CA GLU A 66 4.15 -3.43 -5.94
C GLU A 66 4.71 -3.30 -4.52
N PHE A 67 3.89 -3.53 -3.49
CA PHE A 67 4.37 -3.60 -2.10
C PHE A 67 5.38 -4.73 -1.91
N ALA A 68 5.11 -5.91 -2.47
CA ALA A 68 6.03 -7.03 -2.41
C ALA A 68 7.35 -6.72 -3.13
N GLU A 69 7.29 -6.13 -4.33
CA GLU A 69 8.49 -5.68 -5.04
C GLU A 69 9.29 -4.62 -4.26
N LEU A 70 8.61 -3.74 -3.51
CA LEU A 70 9.26 -2.73 -2.68
C LEU A 70 10.07 -3.38 -1.55
N ILE A 71 9.51 -4.40 -0.92
CA ILE A 71 10.17 -5.19 0.13
C ILE A 71 11.31 -6.02 -0.47
N GLU A 72 11.13 -6.60 -1.65
CA GLU A 72 12.14 -7.41 -2.36
C GLU A 72 13.42 -6.64 -2.71
N LYS A 73 13.30 -5.34 -2.99
CA LYS A 73 14.45 -4.49 -3.34
C LYS A 73 15.34 -4.17 -2.14
N GLN A 74 14.87 -4.46 -0.93
CA GLN A 74 15.62 -4.20 0.28
C GLN A 74 16.52 -5.41 0.60
N PRO A 75 17.74 -5.19 1.11
CA PRO A 75 18.52 -6.28 1.68
C PRO A 75 17.73 -6.94 2.83
N PRO A 76 18.04 -8.20 3.20
CA PRO A 76 17.35 -8.88 4.30
C PRO A 76 17.22 -7.96 5.51
N PHE A 77 15.97 -7.71 5.91
CA PHE A 77 15.68 -6.89 7.08
C PHE A 77 16.14 -7.67 8.32
N SER A 78 17.27 -7.27 8.89
CA SER A 78 17.62 -7.65 10.27
C SER A 78 17.38 -6.43 11.14
N ILE A 79 16.52 -6.53 12.15
CA ILE A 79 16.40 -5.52 13.22
C ILE A 79 17.58 -5.71 14.20
N GLY A 80 18.80 -5.74 13.67
CA GLY A 80 20.02 -5.71 14.46
C GLY A 80 20.34 -4.28 14.90
N TYR A 81 21.09 -4.14 16.01
CA TYR A 81 21.48 -2.85 16.61
C TYR A 81 22.27 -1.91 15.66
N GLN A 82 22.76 -2.41 14.52
CA GLN A 82 23.42 -1.63 13.46
C GLN A 82 22.51 -1.31 12.25
N SER A 83 21.23 -1.68 12.32
CA SER A 83 20.26 -1.62 11.23
C SER A 83 19.12 -0.61 11.44
N SER A 84 19.09 0.11 12.57
CA SER A 84 18.06 1.12 12.84
C SER A 84 18.02 2.22 11.78
N ASP A 85 19.19 2.64 11.27
CA ASP A 85 19.28 3.63 10.20
C ASP A 85 18.72 3.12 8.88
N LYS A 86 18.93 1.83 8.56
CA LYS A 86 18.40 1.22 7.32
C LYS A 86 16.89 1.08 7.37
N LEU A 87 16.34 0.60 8.49
CA LEU A 87 14.90 0.53 8.68
C LEU A 87 14.28 1.92 8.59
N THR A 88 14.86 2.90 9.27
CA THR A 88 14.39 4.28 9.22
C THR A 88 14.44 4.86 7.80
N GLN A 89 15.53 4.63 7.06
CA GLN A 89 15.65 5.05 5.66
C GLN A 89 14.59 4.38 4.79
N PHE A 90 14.36 3.07 4.94
CA PHE A 90 13.32 2.35 4.21
C PHE A 90 11.93 2.91 4.50
N LEU A 91 11.59 3.11 5.79
CA LEU A 91 10.27 3.63 6.17
C LEU A 91 9.99 5.00 5.53
N ILE A 92 11.03 5.84 5.43
CA ILE A 92 10.89 7.25 5.04
C ILE A 92 11.03 7.44 3.54
N ASN A 93 11.98 6.76 2.91
CA ASN A 93 12.34 6.99 1.50
C ASN A 93 11.59 6.07 0.54
N ASP A 94 11.13 4.90 1.03
CA ASP A 94 10.51 3.89 0.19
C ASP A 94 9.05 3.67 0.59
N LEU A 95 8.81 3.24 1.83
CA LEU A 95 7.49 2.80 2.27
C LEU A 95 6.47 3.94 2.37
N ALA A 96 6.79 5.04 3.07
CA ALA A 96 5.85 6.15 3.21
C ALA A 96 5.47 6.78 1.85
N PRO A 97 6.42 7.09 0.94
CA PRO A 97 6.09 7.58 -0.40
C PRO A 97 5.23 6.60 -1.20
N PHE A 98 5.53 5.29 -1.13
CA PHE A 98 4.73 4.25 -1.78
C PHE A 98 3.27 4.28 -1.30
N ILE A 99 3.05 4.20 0.02
CA ILE A 99 1.71 4.24 0.62
C ILE A 99 0.98 5.55 0.25
N SER A 100 1.69 6.69 0.25
CA SER A 100 1.14 7.99 -0.15
C SER A 100 0.61 8.00 -1.59
N SER A 101 1.42 7.47 -2.51
CA SER A 101 1.10 7.44 -3.95
C SER A 101 -0.12 6.57 -4.26
N LYS A 102 -0.37 5.55 -3.42
CA LYS A 102 -1.47 4.59 -3.56
C LYS A 102 -2.60 4.80 -2.54
N GLN A 103 -2.61 5.93 -1.81
CA GLN A 103 -3.56 6.17 -0.71
C GLN A 103 -5.03 6.07 -1.13
N HIS A 104 -5.35 6.39 -2.39
CA HIS A 104 -6.71 6.32 -2.91
C HIS A 104 -7.21 4.86 -2.97
N ILE A 105 -6.34 3.91 -3.35
CA ILE A 105 -6.64 2.47 -3.35
C ILE A 105 -6.91 1.99 -1.92
N LEU A 106 -6.05 2.37 -0.99
CA LEU A 106 -6.17 1.96 0.42
C LEU A 106 -7.47 2.48 1.05
N ARG A 107 -7.86 3.72 0.77
CA ARG A 107 -9.12 4.30 1.27
C ARG A 107 -10.34 3.63 0.68
N VAL A 108 -10.32 3.36 -0.62
CA VAL A 108 -11.38 2.61 -1.30
C VAL A 108 -11.53 1.22 -0.70
N ALA A 109 -10.42 0.50 -0.51
CA ALA A 109 -10.43 -0.81 0.08
C ALA A 109 -10.91 -0.78 1.54
N GLN A 110 -10.54 0.23 2.33
CA GLN A 110 -11.06 0.39 3.69
C GLN A 110 -12.58 0.63 3.69
N GLN A 111 -13.07 1.52 2.82
CA GLN A 111 -14.50 1.88 2.73
C GLN A 111 -15.37 0.69 2.33
N GLU A 112 -14.93 -0.10 1.33
CA GLU A 112 -15.78 -1.12 0.70
C GLU A 112 -15.53 -2.53 1.22
N LEU A 113 -14.33 -2.82 1.74
CA LEU A 113 -13.93 -4.19 2.12
C LEU A 113 -13.63 -4.35 3.62
N SER A 114 -13.65 -3.25 4.38
CA SER A 114 -13.55 -3.18 5.85
C SER A 114 -12.66 -4.29 6.49
N ALA A 115 -13.25 -5.18 7.30
CA ALA A 115 -12.55 -6.23 8.04
C ALA A 115 -11.87 -7.28 7.14
N THR A 116 -12.45 -7.55 5.97
CA THR A 116 -11.87 -8.49 5.00
C THR A 116 -10.57 -7.94 4.44
N PHE A 117 -10.54 -6.65 4.09
CA PHE A 117 -9.30 -6.02 3.63
C PHE A 117 -8.24 -6.02 4.71
N SER A 118 -8.54 -5.60 5.94
CA SER A 118 -7.55 -5.63 7.02
C SER A 118 -6.95 -7.04 7.25
N LYS A 119 -7.75 -8.10 7.10
CA LYS A 119 -7.28 -9.48 7.22
C LYS A 119 -6.40 -9.89 6.03
N VAL A 120 -6.84 -9.61 4.81
CA VAL A 120 -6.10 -9.91 3.58
C VAL A 120 -4.79 -9.13 3.51
N SER A 121 -4.80 -7.84 3.86
CA SER A 121 -3.60 -7.00 3.93
C SER A 121 -2.57 -7.58 4.89
N ARG A 122 -2.98 -7.94 6.11
CA ARG A 122 -2.05 -8.55 7.09
C ARG A 122 -1.49 -9.87 6.57
N GLN A 123 -2.29 -10.69 5.90
CA GLN A 123 -1.83 -11.96 5.35
C GLN A 123 -0.85 -11.75 4.19
N ASN A 124 -1.16 -10.87 3.24
CA ASN A 124 -0.27 -10.54 2.13
C ASN A 124 1.07 -9.95 2.61
N ILE A 125 1.02 -9.03 3.58
CA ILE A 125 2.22 -8.43 4.18
C ILE A 125 3.06 -9.52 4.87
N ARG A 126 2.40 -10.39 5.66
CA ARG A 126 3.05 -11.53 6.31
C ARG A 126 3.74 -12.45 5.31
N ASP A 127 3.02 -12.88 4.27
CA ASP A 127 3.52 -13.83 3.28
C ASP A 127 4.70 -13.23 2.50
N THR A 128 4.59 -11.94 2.14
CA THR A 128 5.67 -11.18 1.51
C THR A 128 6.91 -11.15 2.39
N ILE A 129 6.76 -10.84 3.67
CA ILE A 129 7.90 -10.72 4.59
C ILE A 129 8.53 -12.10 4.84
N HIS A 130 7.74 -13.14 5.10
CA HIS A 130 8.28 -14.50 5.35
C HIS A 130 9.01 -15.08 4.14
N GLN A 131 8.60 -14.76 2.92
CA GLN A 131 9.32 -15.22 1.72
C GLN A 131 10.69 -14.58 1.54
N LYS A 132 10.97 -13.46 2.21
CA LYS A 132 12.12 -12.59 1.92
C LYS A 132 13.07 -12.40 3.09
N LEU A 133 12.65 -12.71 4.30
CA LEU A 133 13.53 -12.74 5.44
C LEU A 133 14.41 -13.99 5.43
N ASP A 134 15.60 -13.86 6.00
CA ASP A 134 16.47 -15.02 6.22
C ASP A 134 15.75 -16.01 7.14
N ALA A 135 16.00 -17.31 6.93
CA ALA A 135 15.39 -18.36 7.76
C ALA A 135 15.74 -18.19 9.26
N ASP A 136 16.84 -17.51 9.56
CA ASP A 136 17.33 -17.22 10.91
C ASP A 136 16.76 -15.92 11.50
N THR A 137 15.94 -15.15 10.76
CA THR A 137 15.31 -13.94 11.30
C THR A 137 14.37 -14.30 12.46
N PRO A 138 14.56 -13.73 13.66
CA PRO A 138 13.69 -14.01 14.80
C PRO A 138 12.23 -13.72 14.47
N GLU A 139 11.33 -14.64 14.83
CA GLU A 139 9.89 -14.51 14.55
C GLU A 139 9.32 -13.18 15.06
N ILE A 140 9.78 -12.71 16.22
CA ILE A 140 9.36 -11.41 16.78
C ILE A 140 9.70 -10.22 15.87
N GLU A 141 10.81 -10.25 15.15
CA GLU A 141 11.17 -9.19 14.20
C GLU A 141 10.17 -9.14 13.04
N VAL A 142 9.73 -10.31 12.55
CA VAL A 142 8.69 -10.42 11.52
C VAL A 142 7.40 -9.74 11.97
N TYR A 143 6.96 -10.05 13.19
CA TYR A 143 5.74 -9.45 13.75
C TYR A 143 5.87 -7.93 13.96
N ILE A 144 7.05 -7.44 14.34
CA ILE A 144 7.32 -6.00 14.47
C ILE A 144 7.23 -5.31 13.10
N ILE A 145 7.86 -5.86 12.05
CA ILE A 145 7.82 -5.27 10.70
C ILE A 145 6.40 -5.23 10.16
N ILE A 146 5.64 -6.33 10.32
CA ILE A 146 4.21 -6.37 9.95
C ILE A 146 3.43 -5.28 10.70
N GLY A 147 3.69 -5.13 12.00
CA GLY A 147 3.06 -4.12 12.85
C GLY A 147 3.33 -2.70 12.36
N ILE A 148 4.59 -2.37 12.06
CA ILE A 148 5.00 -1.06 11.53
C ILE A 148 4.33 -0.79 10.18
N CYS A 149 4.38 -1.74 9.24
CA CYS A 149 3.74 -1.58 7.93
C CYS A 149 2.24 -1.36 8.06
N THR A 150 1.58 -2.15 8.92
CA THR A 150 0.14 -2.02 9.17
C THR A 150 -0.20 -0.66 9.80
N ALA A 151 0.58 -0.19 10.78
CA ALA A 151 0.37 1.09 11.43
C ALA A 151 0.57 2.27 10.48
N LEU A 152 1.58 2.23 9.62
CA LEU A 152 1.83 3.27 8.62
C LEU A 152 0.72 3.32 7.56
N MET A 153 0.26 2.17 7.06
CA MET A 153 -0.88 2.13 6.13
C MET A 153 -2.13 2.73 6.78
N GLN A 154 -2.41 2.37 8.03
CA GLN A 154 -3.55 2.89 8.78
C GLN A 154 -3.44 4.42 8.96
N TYR A 155 -2.26 4.92 9.35
CA TYR A 155 -2.04 6.35 9.53
C TYR A 155 -2.33 7.15 8.24
N VAL A 156 -1.80 6.70 7.10
CA VAL A 156 -1.98 7.40 5.81
C VAL A 156 -3.45 7.41 5.39
N VAL A 157 -4.13 6.29 5.62
CA VAL A 157 -5.56 6.17 5.34
C VAL A 157 -6.38 7.16 6.18
N ASP A 158 -6.11 7.23 7.49
CA ASP A 158 -6.87 8.08 8.41
C ASP A 158 -6.58 9.58 8.23
N HIS A 159 -5.32 9.94 7.99
CA HIS A 159 -4.87 11.34 7.97
C HIS A 159 -4.73 11.92 6.57
N LYS A 160 -4.86 11.10 5.51
CA LYS A 160 -4.68 11.51 4.10
C LYS A 160 -3.33 12.17 3.83
N THR A 161 -2.33 11.80 4.61
CA THR A 161 -0.97 12.33 4.55
C THR A 161 0.02 11.31 5.07
N THR A 162 1.27 11.41 4.64
CA THR A 162 2.36 10.62 5.22
C THR A 162 2.88 11.27 6.49
N PRO A 163 3.30 10.48 7.49
CA PRO A 163 4.04 11.03 8.61
C PRO A 163 5.32 11.69 8.09
N THR A 164 5.70 12.84 8.65
CA THR A 164 6.94 13.51 8.23
C THR A 164 8.15 12.70 8.66
N LYS A 165 9.25 12.85 7.93
CA LYS A 165 10.55 12.27 8.31
C LYS A 165 10.90 12.61 9.76
N GLU A 166 10.71 13.87 10.17
CA GLU A 166 10.99 14.29 11.55
C GLU A 166 10.08 13.60 12.56
N ALA A 167 8.79 13.43 12.26
CA ALA A 167 7.85 12.76 13.16
C ALA A 167 8.21 11.27 13.34
N VAL A 168 8.55 10.57 12.26
CA VAL A 168 9.00 9.17 12.31
C VAL A 168 10.30 9.05 13.11
N LEU A 169 11.30 9.87 12.79
CA LEU A 169 12.59 9.88 13.48
C LEU A 169 12.45 10.17 14.97
N LYS A 170 11.66 11.20 15.32
CA LYS A 170 11.39 11.54 16.72
C LYS A 170 10.77 10.37 17.46
N THR A 171 9.76 9.72 16.87
CA THR A 171 9.10 8.56 17.48
C THR A 171 10.06 7.40 17.69
N LEU A 172 10.92 7.09 16.72
CA LEU A 172 11.91 6.03 16.84
C LEU A 172 12.98 6.34 17.90
N ASN A 173 13.41 7.60 17.99
CA ASN A 173 14.36 8.05 19.02
C ASN A 173 13.74 7.98 20.42
N ASP A 174 12.48 8.40 20.57
CA ASP A 174 11.74 8.32 21.83
C ASP A 174 11.60 6.85 22.28
N LEU A 175 11.37 5.91 21.35
CA LEU A 175 11.33 4.47 21.63
C LEU A 175 12.69 3.91 22.08
N ASN A 176 13.79 4.31 21.45
CA ASN A 176 15.14 3.88 21.86
C ASN A 176 15.49 4.35 23.27
N ALA A 177 15.01 5.52 23.70
CA ALA A 177 15.24 6.04 25.05
C ALA A 177 14.65 5.15 26.16
N PHE A 178 13.62 4.35 25.87
CA PHE A 178 13.07 3.38 26.84
C PHE A 178 13.98 2.17 27.07
N THR A 179 14.87 1.86 26.12
CA THR A 179 15.77 0.69 26.21
C THR A 179 17.11 0.98 26.88
N THR A 180 17.51 2.24 26.99
CA THR A 180 18.76 2.69 27.63
C THR A 180 18.61 3.09 29.10
N LEU A 181 17.39 3.05 29.64
CA LEU A 181 17.08 3.32 31.06
C LEU A 181 17.02 2.07 31.95
N GLY A 182 17.34 0.89 31.41
CA GLY A 182 17.33 -0.41 32.10
C GLY A 182 18.73 -0.95 32.42
#